data_AF-R0BB99-F1
#
_entry.id   AF-R0BB99-F1
#
_cell.length_a   1.000
_cell.length_b   1.000
_cell.length_c   1.000
_cell.angle_alpha   90.00
_cell.angle_beta   90.00
_cell.angle_gamma   90.00
#
_symmetry.space_group_name_H-M   'P 1'
#
loop_
_entity.id
_entity.type
_entity.pdbx_description
1 polymer ?
#
loop_
_entity_poly.entity_id
_entity_poly.type
_entity_poly.pdbx_seq_one_letter_code
_entity_poly.pdbx_strand_id
1 'polypeptide(L)'
;MFAGIMPPRISGIRQSQQAASYRPPPPGKTKGNKMRRAYIPRGLIHELQEWLAAAHRSTGPLFLSRFHTPISPSGIRAQFKVFAVRYGLDPEVVYPHSSRHRFAKNLLTNFNAISLLANLMGHESIETTRIYLTRSSDEQRELIDRIVTWRIAFL
;
A
#
# COMPACT_ATOMS: atom_id res chain seq x y z
N MET A 1 -4.61 -0.30 -6.04
CA MET A 1 -4.12 -0.86 -4.75
C MET A 1 -3.80 0.31 -3.82
N PHE A 2 -4.40 0.37 -2.62
CA PHE A 2 -4.28 1.50 -1.70
C PHE A 2 -2.82 1.72 -1.26
N ALA A 3 -2.33 2.95 -1.32
CA ALA A 3 -0.95 3.40 -1.05
C ALA A 3 -0.36 2.89 0.28
N GLY A 4 0.07 1.62 0.31
CA GLY A 4 0.65 0.97 1.47
C GLY A 4 -0.31 0.63 2.61
N ILE A 5 -1.64 0.63 2.45
CA ILE A 5 -2.55 0.31 3.57
C ILE A 5 -2.53 -1.19 3.91
N MET A 6 -2.39 -1.55 5.20
CA MET A 6 -2.38 -2.95 5.67
C MET A 6 -3.79 -3.58 5.74
N PRO A 7 -3.94 -4.91 5.64
CA PRO A 7 -5.24 -5.60 5.62
C PRO A 7 -6.19 -5.27 6.78
N PRO A 8 -5.75 -5.24 8.06
CA PRO A 8 -6.63 -4.86 9.16
C PRO A 8 -7.18 -3.44 9.05
N ARG A 9 -6.49 -2.58 8.30
CA ARG A 9 -6.92 -1.21 8.03
C ARG A 9 -7.84 -1.15 6.81
N ILE A 10 -7.54 -1.92 5.75
CA ILE A 10 -8.40 -2.03 4.57
C ILE A 10 -9.80 -2.53 4.95
N SER A 11 -9.89 -3.57 5.78
CA SER A 11 -11.17 -4.09 6.28
C SER A 11 -12.02 -3.05 7.03
N GLY A 12 -11.39 -2.03 7.61
CA GLY A 12 -12.04 -1.01 8.42
C GLY A 12 -12.44 0.26 7.67
N ILE A 13 -12.14 0.37 6.37
CA ILE A 13 -12.45 1.57 5.57
C ILE A 13 -13.96 1.75 5.48
N ARG A 14 -14.45 2.94 5.86
CA ARG A 14 -15.86 3.34 5.70
C ARG A 14 -16.03 4.28 4.51
N GLN A 15 -17.25 4.35 3.98
CA GLN A 15 -17.53 5.18 2.81
C GLN A 15 -17.28 6.67 3.05
N SER A 16 -17.60 7.17 4.24
CA SER A 16 -17.30 8.55 4.65
C SER A 16 -15.81 8.90 4.72
N GLN A 17 -14.91 7.92 4.61
CA GLN A 17 -13.45 8.09 4.75
C GLN A 17 -12.72 8.02 3.39
N GLN A 18 -13.46 8.00 2.27
CA GLN A 18 -12.91 7.90 0.93
C GLN A 18 -12.32 9.23 0.40
N ALA A 19 -12.69 10.35 0.99
CA ALA A 19 -12.24 11.68 0.57
C ALA A 19 -10.80 11.95 1.03
N ALA A 20 -9.82 11.71 0.16
CA ALA A 20 -8.40 12.13 0.23
C ALA A 20 -7.61 11.87 1.54
N SER A 21 -8.23 11.28 2.57
CA SER A 21 -7.69 11.13 3.91
C SER A 21 -8.49 10.05 4.64
N TYR A 22 -8.06 8.79 4.49
CA TYR A 22 -8.56 7.72 5.35
C TYR A 22 -8.34 8.07 6.83
N ARG A 23 -9.40 8.04 7.63
CA ARG A 23 -9.35 8.19 9.09
C ARG A 23 -9.57 6.81 9.72
N PRO A 24 -8.66 6.26 10.53
CA PRO A 24 -8.90 4.96 11.15
C PRO A 24 -10.11 5.01 12.10
N PRO A 25 -10.81 3.87 12.32
CA PRO A 25 -11.89 3.79 13.31
C PRO A 25 -11.39 4.09 14.75
N PRO A 26 -12.28 4.53 15.66
CA PRO A 26 -11.93 4.89 17.04
C PRO A 26 -11.26 3.72 17.81
N PRO A 27 -10.47 4.04 18.86
CA PRO A 27 -9.62 3.08 19.56
C PRO A 27 -10.45 1.98 20.24
N GLY A 28 -10.04 0.74 20.01
CA GLY A 28 -10.69 -0.48 20.53
C GLY A 28 -10.34 -1.76 19.76
N LYS A 29 -9.81 -1.65 18.52
CA LYS A 29 -9.46 -2.83 17.69
C LYS A 29 -8.08 -2.80 17.00
N THR A 30 -7.23 -1.81 17.27
CA THR A 30 -5.85 -1.77 16.74
C THR A 30 -4.89 -1.15 17.73
N LYS A 31 -3.83 -1.88 18.10
CA LYS A 31 -2.68 -1.38 18.85
C LYS A 31 -2.12 -0.14 18.13
N GLY A 32 -2.08 1.00 18.83
CA GLY A 32 -1.58 2.28 18.32
C GLY A 32 -2.66 3.15 17.65
N ASN A 33 -3.30 4.00 18.44
CA ASN A 33 -4.32 4.99 18.07
C ASN A 33 -3.73 6.17 17.26
N LYS A 34 -2.94 5.91 16.21
CA LYS A 34 -2.31 6.95 15.37
C LYS A 34 -3.08 7.15 14.08
N MET A 35 -3.51 8.39 13.85
CA MET A 35 -4.12 8.84 12.59
C MET A 35 -3.08 8.72 11.46
N ARG A 36 -3.45 8.09 10.34
CA ARG A 36 -2.57 7.91 9.18
C ARG A 36 -3.33 8.26 7.92
N ARG A 37 -2.82 9.23 7.16
CA ARG A 37 -3.41 9.61 5.87
C ARG A 37 -2.97 8.61 4.81
N ALA A 38 -3.92 8.15 4.02
CA ALA A 38 -3.63 7.41 2.80
C ALA A 38 -4.09 8.24 1.62
N TYR A 39 -3.21 8.40 0.64
CA TYR A 39 -3.52 9.09 -0.60
C TYR A 39 -4.05 8.07 -1.60
N ILE A 40 -5.30 8.30 -2.02
CA ILE A 40 -5.98 7.48 -3.02
C ILE A 40 -6.06 8.33 -4.29
N PRO A 41 -5.63 7.80 -5.45
CA PRO A 41 -5.74 8.52 -6.72
C PRO A 41 -7.19 8.97 -6.96
N ARG A 42 -7.38 10.20 -7.45
CA ARG A 42 -8.71 10.77 -7.68
C ARG A 42 -9.56 9.92 -8.63
N GLY A 43 -8.96 9.35 -9.68
CA GLY A 43 -9.66 8.43 -10.59
C GLY A 43 -10.23 7.21 -9.89
N LEU A 44 -9.47 6.62 -8.95
CA LEU A 44 -9.96 5.47 -8.16
C LEU A 44 -11.09 5.87 -7.21
N ILE A 45 -11.09 7.11 -6.70
CA ILE A 45 -12.22 7.63 -5.90
C ILE A 45 -13.47 7.74 -6.78
N HIS A 46 -13.33 8.25 -8.00
CA HIS A 46 -14.44 8.37 -8.94
C HIS A 46 -15.04 7.01 -9.29
N GLU A 47 -14.21 6.05 -9.73
CA GLU A 47 -14.66 4.67 -10.02
C GLU A 47 -15.34 4.01 -8.81
N LEU A 48 -14.82 4.27 -7.61
CA LEU A 48 -15.41 3.76 -6.37
C LEU A 48 -16.79 4.37 -6.10
N GLN A 49 -16.97 5.66 -6.35
CA GLN A 49 -18.25 6.34 -6.20
C GLN A 49 -19.28 5.83 -7.20
N GLU A 50 -18.90 5.63 -8.47
CA GLU A 50 -19.77 5.04 -9.49
C GLU A 50 -20.20 3.62 -9.10
N TRP A 51 -19.26 2.79 -8.65
CA TRP A 51 -19.55 1.44 -8.19
C TRP A 51 -20.51 1.42 -6.99
N LEU A 52 -20.34 2.35 -6.03
CA LEU A 52 -21.24 2.47 -4.88
C LEU A 52 -22.63 2.97 -5.24
N ALA A 53 -22.71 3.93 -6.17
CA ALA A 53 -23.97 4.45 -6.68
C ALA A 53 -24.75 3.35 -7.40
N ALA A 54 -24.11 2.58 -8.30
CA ALA A 54 -24.73 1.44 -8.96
C ALA A 54 -25.21 0.37 -7.96
N ALA A 55 -24.46 0.17 -6.87
CA ALA A 55 -24.86 -0.74 -5.79
C ALA A 55 -25.93 -0.17 -4.84
N HIS A 56 -26.37 1.08 -5.03
CA HIS A 56 -27.30 1.80 -4.16
C HIS A 56 -26.81 1.90 -2.70
N ARG A 57 -25.49 2.11 -2.54
CA ARG A 57 -24.82 2.17 -1.24
C ARG A 57 -24.26 3.56 -0.99
N SER A 58 -24.68 4.17 0.11
CA SER A 58 -24.20 5.50 0.54
C SER A 58 -23.50 5.50 1.90
N THR A 59 -23.62 4.42 2.68
CA THR A 59 -23.03 4.31 4.02
C THR A 59 -22.50 2.90 4.35
N GLY A 60 -21.69 2.81 5.41
CA GLY A 60 -21.20 1.55 5.95
C GLY A 60 -19.76 1.20 5.57
N PRO A 61 -19.33 -0.06 5.84
CA PRO A 61 -18.01 -0.56 5.46
C PRO A 61 -17.85 -0.61 3.94
N LEU A 62 -16.68 -0.28 3.43
CA LEU A 62 -16.43 -0.29 2.00
C LEU A 62 -16.45 -1.71 1.44
N PHE A 63 -15.71 -2.60 2.11
CA PHE A 63 -15.56 -3.99 1.71
C PHE A 63 -16.40 -4.90 2.61
N LEU A 64 -17.30 -5.65 1.98
CA LEU A 64 -18.17 -6.61 2.65
C LEU A 64 -17.74 -8.04 2.33
N SER A 65 -18.05 -8.94 3.25
CA SER A 65 -18.01 -10.37 3.03
C SER A 65 -19.27 -10.85 2.31
N ARG A 66 -19.31 -12.13 1.93
CA ARG A 66 -20.51 -12.78 1.40
C ARG A 66 -21.73 -12.72 2.34
N PHE A 67 -21.51 -12.49 3.63
CA PHE A 67 -22.55 -12.40 4.65
C PHE A 67 -22.96 -10.94 4.94
N HIS A 68 -22.62 -9.98 4.07
CA HIS A 68 -22.91 -8.55 4.22
C HIS A 68 -22.30 -7.89 5.49
N THR A 69 -21.33 -8.54 6.11
CA THR A 69 -20.56 -8.01 7.24
C THR A 69 -19.22 -7.42 6.76
N PRO A 70 -18.56 -6.54 7.53
CA PRO A 70 -17.21 -6.06 7.18
C PRO A 70 -16.28 -7.25 6.91
N ILE A 71 -15.55 -7.22 5.79
CA ILE A 71 -14.61 -8.29 5.46
C ILE A 71 -13.51 -8.38 6.53
N SER A 72 -13.11 -9.58 6.90
CA SER A 72 -12.02 -9.80 7.85
C SER A 72 -10.64 -9.58 7.19
N PRO A 73 -9.57 -9.37 7.98
CA PRO A 73 -8.22 -9.30 7.43
C PRO A 73 -7.80 -10.59 6.71
N SER A 74 -8.26 -11.76 7.17
CA SER A 74 -8.06 -13.04 6.48
C SER A 74 -8.85 -13.09 5.17
N GLY A 75 -10.07 -12.56 5.15
CA GLY A 75 -10.87 -12.42 3.94
C GLY A 75 -10.18 -11.54 2.89
N ILE A 76 -9.59 -10.42 3.29
CA ILE A 76 -8.78 -9.58 2.39
C ILE A 76 -7.62 -10.40 1.79
N ARG A 77 -6.87 -11.16 2.61
CA ARG A 77 -5.79 -12.01 2.11
C ARG A 77 -6.27 -13.06 1.11
N ALA A 78 -7.42 -13.70 1.39
CA ALA A 78 -8.02 -14.67 0.48
C ALA A 78 -8.42 -14.03 -0.85
N GLN A 79 -9.01 -12.82 -0.83
CA GLN A 79 -9.37 -12.10 -2.05
C GLN A 79 -8.14 -11.74 -2.90
N PHE A 80 -6.99 -11.44 -2.29
CA PHE A 80 -5.74 -11.23 -3.04
C PHE A 80 -5.34 -12.46 -3.84
N LYS A 81 -5.41 -13.66 -3.24
CA LYS A 81 -5.13 -14.92 -3.94
C LYS A 81 -6.11 -15.17 -5.08
N VAL A 82 -7.41 -14.89 -4.86
CA VAL A 82 -8.43 -14.99 -5.92
C VAL A 82 -8.12 -14.06 -7.09
N PHE A 83 -7.75 -12.79 -6.81
CA PHE A 83 -7.37 -11.86 -7.87
C PHE A 83 -6.08 -12.26 -8.57
N ALA A 84 -5.10 -12.81 -7.84
CA ALA A 84 -3.86 -13.29 -8.42
C ALA A 84 -4.14 -14.34 -9.50
N VAL A 85 -4.89 -15.38 -9.16
CA VAL A 85 -5.30 -16.44 -10.10
C VAL A 85 -6.09 -15.84 -11.28
N ARG A 86 -7.05 -14.96 -11.00
CA ARG A 86 -7.88 -14.32 -12.04
C ARG A 86 -7.05 -13.55 -13.08
N TYR A 87 -5.98 -12.90 -12.66
CA TYR A 87 -5.13 -12.08 -13.54
C TYR A 87 -3.83 -12.79 -13.97
N GLY A 88 -3.73 -14.11 -13.78
CA GLY A 88 -2.56 -14.89 -14.21
C GLY A 88 -1.27 -14.57 -13.42
N LEU A 89 -1.41 -14.10 -12.18
CA LEU A 89 -0.31 -13.81 -11.27
C LEU A 89 -0.10 -14.96 -10.28
N ASP A 90 1.13 -15.14 -9.82
CA ASP A 90 1.45 -16.13 -8.79
C ASP A 90 0.75 -15.79 -7.45
N PRO A 91 -0.19 -16.62 -6.97
CA PRO A 91 -0.92 -16.38 -5.72
C PRO A 91 -0.05 -16.46 -4.46
N GLU A 92 1.14 -17.05 -4.52
CA GLU A 92 2.09 -17.07 -3.41
C GLU A 92 2.86 -15.76 -3.29
N VAL A 93 2.98 -15.01 -4.40
CA VAL A 93 3.64 -13.71 -4.43
C VAL A 93 2.66 -12.56 -4.23
N VAL A 94 1.38 -12.73 -4.59
CA VAL A 94 0.37 -11.66 -4.49
C VAL A 94 -0.36 -11.71 -3.15
N TYR A 95 0.13 -10.92 -2.20
CA TYR A 95 -0.48 -10.75 -0.89
C TYR A 95 -0.27 -9.31 -0.38
N PRO A 96 -0.95 -8.90 0.71
CA PRO A 96 -0.91 -7.49 1.10
C PRO A 96 0.47 -6.95 1.47
N HIS A 97 1.35 -7.77 2.05
CA HIS A 97 2.71 -7.33 2.38
C HIS A 97 3.58 -7.17 1.12
N SER A 98 3.48 -8.06 0.12
CA SER A 98 4.22 -7.91 -1.13
C SER A 98 3.76 -6.66 -1.90
N SER A 99 2.46 -6.37 -1.86
CA SER A 99 1.89 -5.15 -2.45
C SER A 99 2.40 -3.89 -1.77
N ARG A 100 2.53 -3.90 -0.44
CA ARG A 100 3.15 -2.82 0.33
C ARG A 100 4.63 -2.65 -0.03
N HIS A 101 5.36 -3.75 -0.20
CA HIS A 101 6.75 -3.72 -0.62
C HIS A 101 6.92 -3.15 -2.03
N ARG A 102 6.09 -3.59 -2.98
CA ARG A 102 6.07 -3.07 -4.35
C ARG A 102 5.77 -1.57 -4.40
N PHE A 103 4.82 -1.10 -3.59
CA PHE A 103 4.55 0.34 -3.45
C PHE A 103 5.79 1.09 -2.95
N ALA A 104 6.43 0.60 -1.88
CA ALA A 104 7.62 1.23 -1.30
C ALA A 104 8.80 1.29 -2.27
N LYS A 105 9.13 0.16 -2.91
CA LYS A 105 10.18 0.08 -3.94
C LYS A 105 9.87 1.02 -5.11
N ASN A 106 8.64 0.99 -5.65
CA ASN A 106 8.26 1.86 -6.75
C ASN A 106 8.37 3.35 -6.39
N LEU A 107 7.96 3.74 -5.18
CA LEU A 107 8.10 5.11 -4.72
C LEU A 107 9.58 5.50 -4.65
N LEU A 108 10.42 4.70 -3.98
CA LEU A 108 11.84 5.02 -3.80
C LEU A 108 12.65 4.99 -5.11
N THR A 109 12.28 4.14 -6.06
CA THR A 109 12.91 4.08 -7.39
C THR A 109 12.60 5.33 -8.21
N ASN A 110 11.37 5.84 -8.15
CA ASN A 110 10.98 7.04 -8.92
C ASN A 110 11.32 8.35 -8.19
N PHE A 111 11.23 8.32 -6.85
CA PHE A 111 11.42 9.49 -6.00
C PHE A 111 12.07 9.02 -4.70
N ASN A 112 13.39 9.18 -4.59
CA ASN A 112 14.22 8.71 -3.48
C ASN A 112 14.00 9.50 -2.18
N ALA A 113 12.76 9.54 -1.69
CA ALA A 113 12.32 10.28 -0.52
C ALA A 113 11.85 9.32 0.58
N ILE A 114 12.80 8.75 1.32
CA ILE A 114 12.50 7.82 2.41
C ILE A 114 11.64 8.44 3.52
N SER A 115 11.81 9.73 3.83
CA SER A 115 10.99 10.43 4.82
C SER A 115 9.53 10.51 4.40
N LEU A 116 9.26 10.75 3.12
CA LEU A 116 7.91 10.72 2.57
C LEU A 116 7.33 9.30 2.67
N LEU A 117 8.11 8.29 2.28
CA LEU A 117 7.69 6.90 2.40
C LEU A 117 7.33 6.53 3.85
N ALA A 118 8.18 6.90 4.82
CA ALA A 118 7.94 6.65 6.24
C ALA A 118 6.61 7.27 6.70
N ASN A 119 6.35 8.51 6.31
CA ASN A 119 5.09 9.21 6.61
C ASN A 119 3.87 8.50 5.99
N LEU A 120 3.95 8.11 4.72
CA LEU A 120 2.88 7.40 4.00
C LEU A 120 2.60 6.01 4.60
N MET A 121 3.67 5.31 4.99
CA MET A 121 3.61 3.99 5.59
C MET A 121 3.19 4.02 7.06
N GLY A 122 3.30 5.19 7.67
CA GLY A 122 3.05 5.40 9.08
C GLY A 122 4.11 4.76 9.96
N HIS A 123 5.38 4.89 9.62
CA HIS A 123 6.44 4.44 10.50
C HIS A 123 6.80 5.55 11.50
N GLU A 124 7.08 5.16 12.74
CA GLU A 124 7.44 6.11 13.80
C GLU A 124 8.90 6.57 13.69
N SER A 125 9.72 5.76 13.02
CA SER A 125 11.10 6.03 12.72
C SER A 125 11.39 5.73 11.24
N ILE A 126 12.28 6.53 10.65
CA ILE A 126 12.86 6.26 9.34
C ILE A 126 13.55 4.89 9.33
N GLU A 127 14.09 4.44 10.46
CA GLU A 127 14.81 3.18 10.57
C GLU A 127 13.92 1.98 10.24
N THR A 128 12.65 1.99 10.66
CA THR A 128 11.67 0.97 10.26
C THR A 128 11.39 0.97 8.75
N THR A 129 11.64 2.09 8.07
CA THR A 129 11.46 2.26 6.62
C THR A 129 12.72 1.87 5.84
N ARG A 130 13.90 1.86 6.50
CA ARG A 130 15.19 1.52 5.87
C ARG A 130 15.18 0.12 5.25
N ILE A 131 14.35 -0.80 5.75
CA ILE A 131 14.17 -2.15 5.18
C ILE A 131 13.83 -2.14 3.67
N TYR A 132 13.29 -1.04 3.13
CA TYR A 132 12.97 -0.92 1.70
C TYR A 132 14.13 -0.38 0.84
N LEU A 133 15.17 0.17 1.46
CA LEU A 133 16.39 0.62 0.79
C LEU A 133 17.39 -0.50 0.54
N THR A 134 17.22 -1.66 1.17
CA THR A 134 18.12 -2.79 0.99
C THR A 134 18.18 -3.19 -0.48
N ARG A 135 19.41 -3.28 -0.98
CA ARG A 135 19.78 -3.73 -2.32
C ARG A 135 20.80 -4.84 -2.19
N SER A 136 20.71 -5.85 -3.05
CA SER A 136 21.72 -6.89 -3.18
C SER A 136 23.06 -6.30 -3.63
N SER A 137 24.16 -7.03 -3.42
CA SER A 137 25.49 -6.60 -3.88
C SER A 137 25.52 -6.35 -5.39
N ASP A 138 24.81 -7.18 -6.16
CA ASP A 138 24.71 -7.04 -7.62
C ASP A 138 23.96 -5.76 -8.01
N GLU A 139 22.80 -5.50 -7.40
CA GLU A 139 22.04 -4.26 -7.61
C GLU A 139 22.85 -3.01 -7.23
N GLN A 140 23.67 -3.09 -6.18
CA GLN A 140 24.55 -2.00 -5.76
C GLN A 140 25.66 -1.76 -6.79
N ARG A 141 26.28 -2.84 -7.28
CA ARG A 141 27.33 -2.77 -8.30
C ARG A 141 26.80 -2.15 -9.59
N GLU A 142 25.70 -2.66 -10.13
CA GLU A 142 25.07 -2.10 -11.34
C GLU A 142 24.73 -0.61 -11.18
N LEU A 143 24.25 -0.21 -9.99
CA LEU A 143 23.93 1.18 -9.70
C LEU A 143 25.18 2.05 -9.68
N ILE A 144 26.26 1.58 -9.05
CA ILE A 144 27.55 2.27 -8.99
C ILE A 144 28.14 2.42 -10.39
N ASP A 145 28.17 1.34 -11.17
CA ASP A 145 28.71 1.33 -12.55
C ASP A 145 27.94 2.31 -13.46
N ARG A 146 26.63 2.48 -13.22
CA ARG A 146 25.81 3.42 -13.98
C ARG A 146 25.99 4.89 -13.59
N ILE A 147 26.20 5.18 -12.30
CA ILE A 147 26.18 6.55 -11.76
C ILE A 147 27.59 7.14 -11.66
N VAL A 148 28.57 6.33 -11.27
CA VAL A 148 29.93 6.79 -11.03
C VAL A 148 30.69 6.78 -12.34
N THR A 149 31.04 7.97 -12.84
CA THR A 149 31.99 8.07 -13.94
C THR A 149 33.41 7.87 -13.39
N TRP A 150 33.99 6.71 -13.64
CA TRP A 150 35.38 6.44 -13.32
C TRP A 150 36.28 7.13 -14.34
N ARG A 151 36.60 8.42 -14.12
CA ARG A 151 37.68 9.06 -14.87
C ARG A 151 39.01 8.53 -14.34
N ILE A 152 39.57 7.57 -15.04
CA ILE A 152 40.97 7.21 -14.87
C ILE A 152 41.78 8.29 -15.60
N ALA A 153 42.30 9.25 -14.84
CA ALA A 153 43.30 10.17 -15.36
C ALA A 153 44.62 9.39 -15.45
N PHE A 154 44.88 8.76 -16.59
CA PHE A 154 46.24 8.51 -17.02
C PHE A 154 46.61 9.69 -17.92
N LEU A 155 47.55 10.51 -17.42
CA LEU A 155 48.25 11.63 -18.07
C LEU A 155 47.53 12.99 -18.06
#